data_AF-A0A2N9B745-F1
#
_entry.id   AF-A0A2N9B745-F1
#
_cell.length_a   1.000
_cell.length_b   1.000
_cell.length_c   1.000
_cell.angle_alpha   90.00
_cell.angle_beta   90.00
_cell.angle_gamma   90.00
#
_symmetry.space_group_name_H-M   'P 1'
#
loop_
_entity.id
_entity.type
_entity.pdbx_description
1 polymer ?
#
loop_
_entity_poly.entity_id
_entity_poly.type
_entity_poly.pdbx_seq_one_letter_code
_entity_poly.pdbx_strand_id
1 'polypeptide(L)'
;MRTLLRAVAPAAALLSALVAAPQAVAEDHASTGTGMVVPGTGVQFSEAGARNPQTRAAAAEDLAAVRATASLCGSGYELERAERLPDERRFGTLFTYTKHTTGRHGACAVFDNNLGTAKKMKLKLCPNKTDVPCKVDEGTFSQYAGPVKYETTGSDSVDCASVTAIMWSNGVAIIDREKTVAACD
;
A
#
# COMPACT_ATOMS: atom_id res chain seq x y z
N MET A 1 21.33 -34.80 -86.76
CA MET A 1 22.70 -34.73 -86.18
C MET A 1 22.71 -33.69 -85.08
N ARG A 2 23.17 -34.11 -83.90
CA ARG A 2 23.86 -33.31 -82.86
C ARG A 2 23.11 -32.13 -82.22
N THR A 3 22.63 -32.25 -80.96
CA THR A 3 23.28 -31.83 -79.68
C THR A 3 23.42 -30.29 -79.55
N LEU A 4 23.09 -29.52 -78.49
CA LEU A 4 23.15 -29.61 -77.01
C LEU A 4 22.38 -28.38 -76.41
N LEU A 5 21.70 -28.53 -75.27
CA LEU A 5 22.01 -28.02 -73.90
C LEU A 5 21.55 -26.60 -73.50
N ARG A 6 20.86 -26.61 -72.34
CA ARG A 6 20.97 -25.75 -71.14
C ARG A 6 21.07 -24.22 -71.31
N ALA A 7 20.16 -23.52 -70.60
CA ALA A 7 20.49 -22.88 -69.32
C ALA A 7 19.21 -22.44 -68.59
N VAL A 8 19.03 -22.91 -67.36
CA VAL A 8 18.10 -22.34 -66.37
C VAL A 8 18.91 -21.31 -65.59
N ALA A 9 18.49 -20.04 -65.63
CA ALA A 9 19.03 -18.99 -64.77
C ALA A 9 18.13 -18.85 -63.53
N PRO A 10 18.67 -18.93 -62.30
CA PRO A 10 17.92 -18.49 -61.13
C PRO A 10 18.13 -16.98 -60.95
N ALA A 11 17.03 -16.22 -60.97
CA ALA A 11 17.02 -14.83 -60.53
C ALA A 11 17.17 -14.80 -59.00
N ALA A 12 18.28 -14.26 -58.51
CA ALA A 12 18.47 -13.99 -57.09
C ALA A 12 17.64 -12.75 -56.70
N ALA A 13 16.59 -12.94 -55.91
CA ALA A 13 15.83 -11.86 -55.31
C ALA A 13 16.61 -11.27 -54.12
N LEU A 14 16.92 -9.97 -54.18
CA LEU A 14 17.47 -9.22 -53.06
C LEU A 14 16.36 -8.99 -52.02
N LEU A 15 16.40 -9.71 -50.91
CA LEU A 15 15.60 -9.44 -49.73
C LEU A 15 16.29 -8.34 -48.91
N SER A 16 15.77 -7.12 -48.98
CA SER A 16 16.13 -6.03 -48.07
C SER A 16 15.63 -6.36 -46.67
N ALA A 17 16.52 -6.78 -45.78
CA ALA A 17 16.23 -6.89 -44.36
C ALA A 17 16.05 -5.48 -43.77
N LEU A 18 14.81 -5.10 -43.45
CA LEU A 18 14.53 -3.99 -42.54
C LEU A 18 15.00 -4.41 -41.15
N VAL A 19 16.18 -3.93 -40.76
CA VAL A 19 16.68 -4.05 -39.38
C VAL A 19 15.76 -3.20 -38.51
N ALA A 20 14.83 -3.84 -37.81
CA ALA A 20 14.18 -3.24 -36.66
C ALA A 20 15.26 -3.09 -35.58
N ALA A 21 15.91 -1.91 -35.53
CA ALA A 21 16.76 -1.58 -34.41
C ALA A 21 15.89 -1.62 -33.14
N PRO A 22 16.26 -2.39 -32.10
CA PRO A 22 15.61 -2.23 -30.81
C PRO A 22 15.82 -0.76 -30.43
N GLN A 23 14.71 -0.03 -30.33
CA GLN A 23 14.71 1.29 -29.75
C GLN A 23 15.13 1.06 -28.30
N ALA A 24 16.43 1.22 -28.03
CA ALA A 24 16.91 1.45 -26.68
C ALA A 24 16.23 2.74 -26.24
N VAL A 25 15.07 2.61 -25.60
CA VAL A 25 14.56 3.66 -24.73
C VAL A 25 15.66 3.85 -23.72
N ALA A 26 16.40 4.95 -23.88
CA ALA A 26 17.11 5.55 -22.78
C ALA A 26 16.04 5.75 -21.70
N GLU A 27 16.04 4.88 -20.69
CA GLU A 27 15.54 5.26 -19.38
C GLU A 27 16.33 6.51 -19.02
N ASP A 28 15.72 7.67 -19.29
CA ASP A 28 16.01 8.86 -18.53
C ASP A 28 16.06 8.38 -17.08
N HIS A 29 17.23 8.56 -16.45
CA HIS A 29 17.37 8.48 -15.02
C HIS A 29 16.50 9.59 -14.41
N ALA A 30 15.19 9.37 -14.43
CA ALA A 30 14.21 10.13 -13.71
C ALA A 30 14.51 9.84 -12.24
N SER A 31 15.09 10.86 -11.61
CA SER A 31 15.22 11.06 -10.18
C SER A 31 14.31 10.15 -9.34
N THR A 32 14.95 9.36 -8.48
CA THR A 32 14.40 8.56 -7.37
C THR A 32 13.62 9.45 -6.39
N GLY A 33 12.41 9.87 -6.79
CA GLY A 33 11.62 10.81 -5.98
C GLY A 33 10.25 11.17 -6.53
N THR A 34 9.61 10.32 -7.34
CA THR A 34 8.17 10.48 -7.62
C THR A 34 7.43 9.50 -6.72
N GLY A 35 7.09 9.93 -5.51
CA GLY A 35 6.27 9.14 -4.59
C GLY A 35 5.02 8.62 -5.32
N MET A 36 4.74 7.32 -5.18
CA MET A 36 3.58 6.71 -5.84
C MET A 36 2.32 7.20 -5.12
N VAL A 37 1.53 8.04 -5.76
CA VAL A 37 0.31 8.60 -5.17
C VAL A 37 -0.85 7.62 -5.33
N VAL A 38 -1.72 7.50 -4.33
CA VAL A 38 -3.01 6.81 -4.47
C VAL A 38 -3.86 7.57 -5.50
N PRO A 39 -4.20 6.97 -6.66
CA PRO A 39 -4.86 7.68 -7.75
C PRO A 39 -6.15 8.38 -7.32
N GLY A 40 -6.34 9.61 -7.81
CA GLY A 40 -7.48 10.45 -7.45
C GLY A 40 -7.36 11.11 -6.08
N THR A 41 -6.33 10.84 -5.30
CA THR A 41 -6.06 11.52 -4.02
C THR A 41 -4.74 12.30 -4.05
N GLY A 42 -4.39 12.96 -2.94
CA GLY A 42 -3.04 13.50 -2.70
C GLY A 42 -2.22 12.68 -1.70
N VAL A 43 -2.64 11.46 -1.38
CA VAL A 43 -2.00 10.59 -0.38
C VAL A 43 -0.90 9.78 -1.05
N GLN A 44 0.32 9.87 -0.52
CA GLN A 44 1.45 9.04 -0.97
C GLN A 44 1.31 7.63 -0.43
N PHE A 45 1.66 6.62 -1.23
CA PHE A 45 2.00 5.30 -0.72
C PHE A 45 3.44 5.32 -0.20
N SER A 46 3.70 4.51 0.83
CA SER A 46 5.07 4.06 1.09
C SER A 46 5.53 3.13 -0.03
N GLU A 47 6.83 2.83 -0.11
CA GLU A 47 7.34 1.86 -1.09
C GLU A 47 6.67 0.48 -0.95
N ALA A 48 6.46 0.01 0.28
CA ALA A 48 5.82 -1.27 0.56
C ALA A 48 4.32 -1.24 0.20
N GLY A 49 3.60 -0.18 0.59
CA GLY A 49 2.19 0.01 0.25
C GLY A 49 1.98 0.09 -1.26
N ALA A 50 2.88 0.79 -1.96
CA ALA A 50 2.90 0.92 -3.41
C ALA A 50 3.09 -0.43 -4.13
N ARG A 51 3.88 -1.35 -3.56
CA ARG A 51 4.12 -2.69 -4.12
C ARG A 51 3.04 -3.70 -3.78
N ASN A 52 2.20 -3.43 -2.77
CA ASN A 52 1.17 -4.36 -2.33
C ASN A 52 -0.14 -4.19 -3.14
N PRO A 53 -0.52 -5.16 -3.99
CA PRO A 53 -1.73 -5.05 -4.82
C PRO A 53 -3.03 -5.00 -4.00
N GLN A 54 -3.08 -5.67 -2.85
CA GLN A 54 -4.26 -5.65 -1.97
C GLN A 54 -4.43 -4.27 -1.33
N THR A 55 -3.33 -3.64 -0.90
CA THR A 55 -3.36 -2.27 -0.37
C THR A 55 -3.80 -1.28 -1.44
N ARG A 56 -3.26 -1.38 -2.67
CA ARG A 56 -3.72 -0.53 -3.78
C ARG A 56 -5.20 -0.73 -4.10
N ALA A 57 -5.67 -1.98 -4.13
CA ALA A 57 -7.08 -2.29 -4.39
C ALA A 57 -8.01 -1.74 -3.30
N ALA A 58 -7.69 -1.99 -2.02
CA ALA A 58 -8.48 -1.47 -0.90
C ALA A 58 -8.48 0.06 -0.86
N ALA A 59 -7.35 0.70 -1.14
CA ALA A 59 -7.27 2.16 -1.20
C ALA A 59 -8.11 2.75 -2.35
N ALA A 60 -8.16 2.08 -3.51
CA ALA A 60 -8.94 2.53 -4.67
C ALA A 60 -10.46 2.42 -4.46
N GLU A 61 -10.92 1.55 -3.56
CA GLU A 61 -12.35 1.36 -3.29
C GLU A 61 -12.98 2.50 -2.49
N ASP A 62 -12.20 3.20 -1.66
CA ASP A 62 -12.70 4.30 -0.84
C ASP A 62 -11.68 5.42 -0.72
N LEU A 63 -11.62 6.23 -1.77
CA LEU A 63 -10.75 7.40 -1.83
C LEU A 63 -11.08 8.44 -0.76
N ALA A 64 -12.33 8.48 -0.25
CA ALA A 64 -12.72 9.42 0.80
C ALA A 64 -12.12 8.98 2.14
N ALA A 65 -12.25 7.70 2.47
CA ALA A 65 -11.61 7.11 3.65
C ALA A 65 -10.09 7.32 3.61
N VAL A 66 -9.42 7.01 2.50
CA VAL A 66 -7.96 7.20 2.36
C VAL A 66 -7.53 8.65 2.65
N ARG A 67 -8.26 9.65 2.13
CA ARG A 67 -7.95 11.07 2.40
C ARG A 67 -8.20 11.42 3.86
N ALA A 68 -9.30 10.95 4.43
CA ALA A 68 -9.67 11.25 5.81
C ALA A 68 -8.66 10.65 6.80
N THR A 69 -8.35 9.36 6.66
CA THR A 69 -7.42 8.64 7.55
C THR A 69 -5.98 9.15 7.40
N ALA A 70 -5.53 9.49 6.19
CA ALA A 70 -4.25 10.16 5.99
C ALA A 70 -4.20 11.53 6.68
N SER A 71 -5.29 12.32 6.60
CA SER A 71 -5.39 13.63 7.27
C SER A 71 -5.36 13.49 8.80
N LEU A 72 -5.98 12.43 9.35
CA LEU A 72 -5.93 12.11 10.78
C LEU A 72 -4.50 11.75 11.23
N CYS A 73 -3.76 11.00 10.40
CA CYS A 73 -2.35 10.73 10.68
C CYS A 73 -1.47 11.98 10.52
N GLY A 74 -1.81 12.89 9.61
CA GLY A 74 -1.16 14.17 9.43
C GLY A 74 0.05 14.12 8.48
N SER A 75 0.73 15.26 8.35
CA SER A 75 1.76 15.46 7.32
C SER A 75 2.98 14.55 7.45
N GLY A 76 3.48 14.08 6.30
CA GLY A 76 4.68 13.24 6.18
C GLY A 76 4.42 11.76 6.46
N TYR A 77 3.17 11.37 6.69
CA TYR A 77 2.75 9.98 6.74
C TYR A 77 2.36 9.49 5.34
N GLU A 78 2.84 8.31 4.98
CA GLU A 78 2.59 7.62 3.72
C GLU A 78 1.80 6.35 3.98
N LEU A 79 0.89 6.00 3.08
CA LEU A 79 0.02 4.84 3.21
C LEU A 79 0.85 3.56 3.05
N GLU A 80 0.98 2.83 4.15
CA GLU A 80 1.74 1.59 4.26
C GLU A 80 0.85 0.38 3.99
N ARG A 81 -0.36 0.37 4.56
CA ARG A 81 -1.33 -0.71 4.41
C ARG A 81 -2.74 -0.17 4.37
N ALA A 82 -3.55 -0.73 3.48
CA ALA A 82 -5.00 -0.68 3.54
C ALA A 82 -5.51 -2.11 3.44
N GLU A 83 -6.18 -2.61 4.48
CA GLU A 83 -6.61 -4.00 4.56
C GLU A 83 -8.09 -4.10 4.93
N ARG A 84 -8.86 -4.81 4.09
CA ARG A 84 -10.26 -5.14 4.37
C ARG A 84 -10.31 -6.19 5.49
N LEU A 85 -11.09 -5.92 6.53
CA LEU A 85 -11.27 -6.80 7.67
C LEU A 85 -12.74 -7.22 7.83
N PRO A 86 -12.99 -8.45 8.32
CA PRO A 86 -12.00 -9.48 8.66
C PRO A 86 -11.42 -10.19 7.43
N ASP A 87 -12.02 -9.94 6.25
CA ASP A 87 -11.76 -10.51 4.92
C ASP A 87 -12.61 -9.73 3.88
N GLU A 88 -12.96 -10.36 2.75
CA GLU A 88 -13.80 -9.81 1.68
C GLU A 88 -15.18 -9.30 2.16
N ARG A 89 -15.67 -9.74 3.33
CA ARG A 89 -16.92 -9.20 3.93
C ARG A 89 -16.82 -7.71 4.25
N ARG A 90 -15.59 -7.18 4.42
CA ARG A 90 -15.26 -5.77 4.63
C ARG A 90 -16.19 -5.09 5.64
N PHE A 91 -16.21 -5.61 6.86
CA PHE A 91 -16.90 -4.95 7.98
C PHE A 91 -16.15 -3.69 8.43
N GLY A 92 -14.83 -3.67 8.23
CA GLY A 92 -14.01 -2.49 8.45
C GLY A 92 -12.77 -2.52 7.58
N THR A 93 -12.05 -1.41 7.53
CA THR A 93 -10.77 -1.31 6.80
C THR A 93 -9.72 -0.76 7.74
N LEU A 94 -8.63 -1.51 7.92
CA LEU A 94 -7.48 -1.05 8.71
C LEU A 94 -6.52 -0.31 7.79
N PHE A 95 -6.29 0.96 8.10
CA PHE A 95 -5.27 1.79 7.46
C PHE A 95 -4.08 1.95 8.40
N THR A 96 -2.88 1.67 7.90
CA THR A 96 -1.64 2.01 8.58
C THR A 96 -0.81 2.94 7.72
N TYR A 97 -0.12 3.85 8.39
CA TYR A 97 0.74 4.83 7.77
C TYR A 97 2.07 4.86 8.48
N THR A 98 3.12 5.03 7.70
CA THR A 98 4.49 5.18 8.17
C THR A 98 5.02 6.56 7.82
N LYS A 99 5.98 7.01 8.61
CA LYS A 99 6.71 8.27 8.38
C LYS A 99 8.18 7.97 8.55
N HIS A 100 8.98 8.28 7.54
CA HIS A 100 10.43 8.14 7.56
C HIS A 100 11.06 9.46 7.10
N THR A 101 11.16 10.41 8.03
CA THR A 101 11.81 11.70 7.80
C THR A 101 13.13 11.77 8.56
N THR A 102 14.06 12.62 8.14
CA THR A 102 15.36 12.76 8.81
C THR A 102 15.19 13.01 10.32
N GLY A 103 15.65 12.05 11.13
CA GLY A 103 15.58 12.13 12.59
C GLY A 103 14.17 11.94 13.19
N ARG A 104 13.17 11.54 12.39
CA ARG A 104 11.82 11.25 12.91
C ARG A 104 11.13 10.16 12.11
N HIS A 105 10.85 9.07 12.83
CA HIS A 105 10.10 7.92 12.34
C HIS A 105 8.75 7.86 13.04
N GLY A 106 7.71 7.40 12.35
CA GLY A 106 6.38 7.30 12.94
C GLY A 106 5.53 6.18 12.40
N ALA A 107 4.70 5.62 13.28
CA ALA A 107 3.60 4.71 12.97
C ALA A 107 2.27 5.41 13.28
N CYS A 108 1.28 5.25 12.41
CA CYS A 108 -0.09 5.67 12.65
C CYS A 108 -1.04 4.59 12.17
N ALA A 109 -2.11 4.34 12.93
CA ALA A 109 -3.18 3.46 12.50
C ALA A 109 -4.54 4.13 12.70
N VAL A 110 -5.44 3.88 11.75
CA VAL A 110 -6.85 4.27 11.79
C VAL A 110 -7.69 3.09 11.34
N PHE A 111 -8.77 2.81 12.04
CA PHE A 111 -9.66 1.69 11.75
C PHE A 111 -11.04 2.21 11.36
N ASP A 112 -11.40 2.00 10.09
CA ASP A 112 -12.63 2.44 9.47
C ASP A 112 -13.77 1.43 9.66
N ASN A 113 -14.98 1.94 9.88
CA ASN A 113 -16.21 1.20 10.03
C ASN A 113 -17.01 1.24 8.72
N ASN A 114 -17.04 0.11 8.02
CA ASN A 114 -17.74 0.01 6.73
C ASN A 114 -19.20 -0.48 6.87
N LEU A 115 -19.74 -0.60 8.10
CA LEU A 115 -21.11 -1.10 8.34
C LEU A 115 -22.19 -0.01 8.39
N GLY A 116 -21.85 1.26 8.17
CA GLY A 116 -22.81 2.38 8.10
C GLY A 116 -23.59 2.67 9.39
N THR A 117 -23.27 1.98 10.47
CA THR A 117 -23.90 2.12 11.79
C THR A 117 -22.83 2.12 12.86
N ALA A 118 -23.02 2.87 13.93
CA ALA A 118 -22.03 2.92 15.00
C ALA A 118 -21.74 1.52 15.55
N LYS A 119 -20.47 1.22 15.79
CA LYS A 119 -20.00 -0.05 16.32
C LYS A 119 -19.09 0.21 17.50
N LYS A 120 -19.13 -0.69 18.49
CA LYS A 120 -18.05 -0.73 19.47
C LYS A 120 -16.80 -1.18 18.71
N MET A 121 -15.73 -0.42 18.82
CA MET A 121 -14.46 -0.70 18.17
C MET A 121 -13.30 -0.41 19.13
N LYS A 122 -12.19 -1.09 18.89
CA LYS A 122 -10.93 -0.90 19.59
C LYS A 122 -9.81 -0.92 18.56
N LEU A 123 -8.94 0.07 18.65
CA LEU A 123 -7.70 0.12 17.91
C LEU A 123 -6.55 0.27 18.92
N LYS A 124 -5.59 -0.64 18.87
CA LYS A 124 -4.43 -0.64 19.75
C LYS A 124 -3.16 -0.66 18.90
N LEU A 125 -2.20 0.21 19.19
CA LEU A 125 -0.88 0.25 18.57
C LEU A 125 0.20 0.03 19.63
N CYS A 126 1.00 -1.01 19.46
CA CYS A 126 2.16 -1.33 20.29
C CYS A 126 3.44 -1.10 19.50
N PRO A 127 4.25 -0.10 19.85
CA PRO A 127 5.58 0.05 19.27
C PRO A 127 6.43 -1.20 19.52
N ASN A 128 7.33 -1.52 18.60
CA ASN A 128 8.25 -2.65 18.76
C ASN A 128 9.38 -2.30 19.75
N LYS A 129 9.03 -2.07 21.02
CA LYS A 129 9.96 -1.67 22.08
C LYS A 129 9.44 -2.07 23.46
N THR A 130 10.31 -2.62 24.30
CA THR A 130 9.98 -3.25 25.59
C THR A 130 9.44 -2.29 26.66
N ASP A 131 9.71 -0.99 26.56
CA ASP A 131 9.38 0.00 27.60
C ASP A 131 8.52 1.15 27.10
N VAL A 132 7.79 0.92 26.00
CA VAL A 132 6.86 1.91 25.46
C VAL A 132 5.44 1.36 25.56
N PRO A 133 4.54 2.02 26.30
CA PRO A 133 3.18 1.53 26.44
C PRO A 133 2.46 1.61 25.09
N CYS A 134 1.63 0.59 24.83
CA CYS A 134 0.73 0.62 23.68
C CYS A 134 -0.30 1.74 23.84
N LYS A 135 -0.64 2.39 22.73
CA LYS A 135 -1.73 3.37 22.67
C LYS A 135 -3.00 2.67 22.25
N VAL A 136 -4.12 3.05 22.86
CA VAL A 136 -5.43 2.45 22.63
C VAL A 136 -6.43 3.56 22.39
N ASP A 137 -7.28 3.36 21.40
CA ASP A 137 -8.55 4.06 21.26
C ASP A 137 -9.68 3.02 21.26
N GLU A 138 -10.60 3.12 22.21
CA GLU A 138 -11.72 2.18 22.38
C GLU A 138 -12.99 2.98 22.66
N GLY A 139 -14.07 2.65 21.96
CA GLY A 139 -15.29 3.41 22.03
C GLY A 139 -16.36 2.91 21.07
N THR A 140 -17.41 3.69 20.92
CA THR A 140 -18.46 3.45 19.92
C THR A 140 -18.34 4.50 18.83
N PHE A 141 -17.97 4.06 17.62
CA PHE A 141 -17.65 4.97 16.51
C PHE A 141 -18.56 4.73 15.32
N SER A 142 -19.05 5.82 14.73
CA SER A 142 -19.81 5.80 13.48
C SER A 142 -18.93 5.65 12.25
N GLN A 143 -17.68 6.11 12.32
CA GLN A 143 -16.76 6.13 11.18
C GLN A 143 -15.41 5.53 11.55
N TYR A 144 -14.62 6.18 12.40
CA TYR A 144 -13.23 5.79 12.64
C TYR A 144 -12.95 5.59 14.13
N ALA A 145 -12.21 4.52 14.45
CA ALA A 145 -11.42 4.45 15.68
C ALA A 145 -9.97 4.85 15.36
N GLY A 146 -9.34 5.60 16.25
CA GLY A 146 -8.03 6.23 16.05
C GLY A 146 -8.14 7.71 15.64
N PRO A 147 -7.01 8.36 15.31
CA PRO A 147 -5.71 7.75 15.07
C PRO A 147 -4.98 7.38 16.36
N VAL A 148 -4.39 6.18 16.39
CA VAL A 148 -3.35 5.85 17.38
C VAL A 148 -1.99 6.03 16.72
N LYS A 149 -1.12 6.83 17.33
CA LYS A 149 0.15 7.26 16.72
C LYS A 149 1.33 7.10 17.64
N TYR A 150 2.45 6.62 17.12
CA TYR A 150 3.74 6.62 17.80
C TYR A 150 4.79 7.27 16.91
N GLU A 151 5.64 8.12 17.48
CA GLU A 151 6.75 8.75 16.78
C GLU A 151 7.99 8.70 17.66
N THR A 152 9.15 8.55 17.03
CA THR A 152 10.45 8.36 17.69
C THR A 152 11.57 8.90 16.80
N THR A 153 12.75 9.12 17.37
CA THR A 153 13.94 9.60 16.65
C THR A 153 14.79 8.46 16.06
N GLY A 154 14.52 7.19 16.41
CA GLY A 154 15.15 6.00 15.82
C GLY A 154 14.15 5.14 15.06
N SER A 155 14.59 4.41 14.03
CA SER A 155 13.75 3.59 13.13
C SER A 155 13.13 2.36 13.80
N ASP A 156 13.86 1.73 14.70
CA ASP A 156 13.67 0.31 15.07
C ASP A 156 12.36 0.01 15.81
N SER A 157 11.64 1.05 16.23
CA SER A 157 10.40 0.92 17.00
C SER A 157 9.13 1.12 16.18
N VAL A 158 9.26 1.57 14.92
CA VAL A 158 8.14 1.80 13.99
C VAL A 158 7.87 0.55 13.16
N ASP A 159 8.95 -0.04 12.63
CA ASP A 159 8.91 -1.33 11.96
C ASP A 159 8.54 -2.41 12.98
N CYS A 160 7.85 -3.45 12.53
CA CYS A 160 7.22 -4.47 13.39
C CYS A 160 6.23 -4.00 14.46
N ALA A 161 5.95 -2.70 14.61
CA ALA A 161 4.96 -2.25 15.58
C ALA A 161 3.62 -2.96 15.33
N SER A 162 3.03 -3.57 16.35
CA SER A 162 1.80 -4.33 16.19
C SER A 162 0.58 -3.44 16.34
N VAL A 163 -0.44 -3.70 15.53
CA VAL A 163 -1.73 -3.03 15.55
C VAL A 163 -2.84 -4.06 15.67
N THR A 164 -3.65 -3.94 16.72
CA THR A 164 -4.83 -4.78 16.94
C THR A 164 -6.09 -3.98 16.64
N ALA A 165 -6.91 -4.47 15.71
CA ALA A 165 -8.21 -3.93 15.37
C ALA A 165 -9.31 -4.91 15.80
N ILE A 166 -10.23 -4.44 16.63
CA ILE A 166 -11.37 -5.24 17.11
C ILE A 166 -12.66 -4.46 16.88
N MET A 167 -13.70 -5.14 16.38
CA MET A 167 -15.03 -4.58 16.20
C MET A 167 -16.07 -5.56 16.72
N TRP A 168 -17.04 -5.07 17.48
CA TRP A 168 -18.12 -5.89 18.02
C TRP A 168 -19.46 -5.58 17.38
N SER A 169 -20.28 -6.61 17.24
CA SER A 169 -21.70 -6.53 16.95
C SER A 169 -22.44 -7.46 17.90
N ASN A 170 -23.46 -6.94 18.60
CA ASN A 170 -24.26 -7.69 19.57
C ASN A 170 -23.41 -8.45 20.62
N GLY A 171 -22.32 -7.82 21.09
CA GLY A 171 -21.40 -8.40 22.07
C GLY A 171 -20.38 -9.41 21.52
N VAL A 172 -20.48 -9.79 20.24
CA VAL A 172 -19.55 -10.72 19.58
C VAL A 172 -18.53 -9.95 18.75
N ALA A 173 -17.24 -10.30 18.86
CA ALA A 173 -16.20 -9.74 18.02
C ALA A 173 -16.37 -10.25 16.58
N ILE A 174 -16.77 -9.37 15.67
CA ILE A 174 -16.91 -9.65 14.23
C ILE A 174 -15.62 -9.35 13.46
N ILE A 175 -14.75 -8.52 14.05
CA ILE A 175 -13.34 -8.37 13.69
C ILE A 175 -12.55 -8.52 14.97
N ASP A 176 -11.52 -9.35 14.93
CA ASP A 176 -10.46 -9.44 15.94
C ASP A 176 -9.18 -9.85 15.20
N ARG A 177 -8.35 -8.87 14.86
CA ARG A 177 -7.18 -9.06 14.00
C ARG A 177 -6.00 -8.25 14.52
N GLU A 178 -4.85 -8.90 14.57
CA GLU A 178 -3.56 -8.26 14.79
C GLU A 178 -2.76 -8.25 13.48
N LYS A 179 -2.11 -7.13 13.20
CA LYS A 179 -1.25 -6.90 12.05
C LYS A 179 -0.01 -6.14 12.51
N THR A 180 1.00 -6.06 11.66
CA THR A 180 2.09 -5.11 11.83
C THR A 180 1.78 -3.84 11.05
N VAL A 181 2.23 -2.69 11.57
CA VAL A 181 2.10 -1.39 10.89
C VAL A 181 2.84 -1.41 9.56
N ALA A 182 4.09 -1.86 9.58
CA ALA A 182 4.98 -2.07 8.45
C ALA A 182 5.59 -3.48 8.50
N ALA A 183 6.37 -3.85 7.49
CA ALA A 183 7.11 -5.11 7.47
C ALA A 183 8.08 -5.23 8.67
N CYS A 184 8.52 -6.45 8.91
CA CYS A 184 9.58 -6.79 9.86
C CYS A 184 10.77 -7.24 9.04
N ASP A 185 11.77 -6.37 8.91
CA ASP A 185 13.01 -6.66 8.20
C ASP A 185 14.16 -6.86 9.20
#